data_AF-A0A6P0SW59-F1
#
_entry.id   AF-A0A6P0SW59-F1
#
_cell.length_a   1.000
_cell.length_b   1.000
_cell.length_c   1.000
_cell.angle_alpha   90.00
_cell.angle_beta   90.00
_cell.angle_gamma   90.00
#
_symmetry.space_group_name_H-M   'P 1'
#
loop_
_entity.id
_entity.type
_entity.pdbx_description
1 polymer ?
#
loop_
_entity_poly.entity_id
_entity_poly.type
_entity_poly.pdbx_seq_one_letter_code
_entity_poly.pdbx_strand_id
1 'polypeptide(L)'
;MAVNRNKVDQWKADVAKSVDYYNDWFMTFAPKAFRDSRIETKKQVEQALQWTENLTNISPETLQFHPSILPMLRMTTCPPIARDRLVGLAGVSPNLVKNMEIDKRVPPKMKQPELIKQLKMIGDIIEKMVDPDIFVWKERGDKGTKDEVQRASIIVADRLCGAVADPIIRNAQEQRQLAAIKAWLEARGYSGLRLNRV
;
A
#
# COMPACT_ATOMS: atom_id res chain seq x y z
N MET A 1 -26.17 29.53 -12.01
CA MET A 1 -24.88 30.26 -11.97
C MET A 1 -23.91 29.66 -12.97
N ALA A 2 -23.37 30.46 -13.89
CA ALA A 2 -22.41 30.04 -14.92
C ALA A 2 -21.01 29.83 -14.30
N VAL A 3 -20.20 28.94 -14.88
CA VAL A 3 -18.81 28.71 -14.47
C VAL A 3 -17.98 29.95 -14.78
N ASN A 4 -17.07 30.33 -13.89
CA ASN A 4 -16.15 31.46 -14.06
C ASN A 4 -15.04 31.19 -15.10
N ARG A 5 -15.36 30.54 -16.23
CA ARG A 5 -14.39 30.10 -17.25
C ARG A 5 -13.52 31.23 -17.79
N ASN A 6 -14.08 32.43 -17.94
CA ASN A 6 -13.42 33.62 -18.49
C ASN A 6 -13.24 34.75 -17.47
N LYS A 7 -13.47 34.49 -16.18
CA LYS A 7 -13.39 35.49 -15.09
C LYS A 7 -12.23 35.17 -14.17
N VAL A 8 -11.02 35.38 -14.68
CA VAL A 8 -9.75 35.00 -14.01
C VAL A 8 -9.59 35.71 -12.67
N ASP A 9 -10.11 36.93 -12.55
CA ASP A 9 -10.19 37.71 -11.31
C ASP A 9 -10.92 36.96 -10.18
N GLN A 10 -11.87 36.08 -10.53
CA GLN A 10 -12.68 35.33 -9.57
C GLN A 10 -12.09 33.96 -9.21
N TRP A 11 -11.09 33.48 -9.95
CA TRP A 11 -10.52 32.13 -9.75
C TRP A 11 -9.89 31.97 -8.37
N LYS A 12 -9.28 33.02 -7.81
CA LYS A 12 -8.68 32.94 -6.47
C LYS A 12 -9.70 32.57 -5.41
N ALA A 13 -10.89 33.18 -5.47
CA ALA A 13 -11.97 32.87 -4.54
C ALA A 13 -12.54 31.46 -4.76
N ASP A 14 -12.66 31.02 -6.01
CA ASP A 14 -13.12 29.67 -6.34
C ASP A 14 -12.12 28.59 -5.88
N VAL A 15 -10.82 28.84 -6.07
CA VAL A 15 -9.75 27.96 -5.59
C VAL A 15 -9.76 27.86 -4.07
N ALA A 16 -9.90 28.98 -3.35
CA ALA A 16 -10.01 28.98 -1.90
C ALA A 16 -11.19 28.12 -1.42
N LYS A 17 -12.38 28.31 -2.01
CA LYS A 17 -13.56 27.48 -1.69
C LYS A 17 -13.34 26.00 -2.00
N SER A 18 -12.63 25.68 -3.09
CA SER A 18 -12.31 24.30 -3.43
C SER A 18 -11.33 23.66 -2.45
N VAL A 19 -10.38 24.44 -1.93
CA VAL A 19 -9.44 24.00 -0.88
C VAL A 19 -10.17 23.79 0.44
N ASP A 20 -11.02 24.72 0.85
CA ASP A 20 -11.83 24.57 2.08
C ASP A 20 -12.73 23.33 2.00
N TYR A 21 -13.38 23.12 0.85
CA TYR A 21 -14.19 21.92 0.59
C TYR A 21 -13.40 20.61 0.67
N TYR A 22 -12.09 20.61 0.37
CA TYR A 22 -11.21 19.47 0.61
C TYR A 22 -10.83 19.36 2.09
N ASN A 23 -10.41 20.47 2.71
CA ASN A 23 -9.94 20.51 4.09
C ASN A 23 -11.00 20.03 5.09
N ASP A 24 -12.24 20.48 4.94
CA ASP A 24 -13.35 20.08 5.82
C ASP A 24 -13.58 18.56 5.78
N TRP A 25 -13.53 17.98 4.59
CA TRP A 25 -13.64 16.54 4.40
C TRP A 25 -12.41 15.81 4.93
N PHE A 26 -11.21 16.33 4.67
CA PHE A 26 -9.96 15.71 5.09
C PHE A 26 -9.87 15.61 6.62
N MET A 27 -10.21 16.69 7.33
CA MET A 27 -10.20 16.76 8.80
C MET A 27 -11.10 15.71 9.47
N THR A 28 -12.15 15.25 8.78
CA THR A 28 -13.08 14.24 9.33
C THR A 28 -12.76 12.83 8.84
N PHE A 29 -12.40 12.67 7.57
CA PHE A 29 -12.20 11.34 6.95
C PHE A 29 -10.80 10.78 7.18
N ALA A 30 -9.75 11.58 6.94
CA ALA A 30 -8.37 11.08 6.93
C ALA A 30 -7.91 10.57 8.31
N PRO A 31 -8.16 11.26 9.44
CA PRO A 31 -7.78 10.74 10.76
C PRO A 31 -8.45 9.41 11.10
N LYS A 32 -9.73 9.24 10.72
CA LYS A 32 -10.45 7.99 10.94
C LYS A 32 -9.88 6.86 10.08
N ALA A 33 -9.74 7.09 8.77
CA ALA A 33 -9.19 6.10 7.84
C ALA A 33 -7.79 5.63 8.25
N PHE A 34 -6.94 6.56 8.73
CA PHE A 34 -5.61 6.25 9.21
C PHE A 34 -5.64 5.42 10.52
N ARG A 35 -6.50 5.78 11.48
CA ARG A 35 -6.66 5.02 12.73
C ARG A 35 -7.17 3.60 12.48
N ASP A 36 -8.17 3.45 11.63
CA ASP A 36 -8.72 2.15 11.25
C ASP A 36 -7.65 1.28 10.58
N SER A 37 -6.87 1.86 9.65
CA SER A 37 -5.75 1.19 8.99
C SER A 37 -4.65 0.80 9.97
N ARG A 38 -4.34 1.63 10.98
CA ARG A 38 -3.33 1.33 12.00
C ARG A 38 -3.67 0.09 12.82
N ILE A 39 -4.94 -0.08 13.19
CA ILE A 39 -5.39 -1.26 13.96
C ILE A 39 -5.17 -2.53 13.16
N GLU A 40 -5.51 -2.50 11.88
CA GLU A 40 -5.41 -3.66 10.99
C GLU A 40 -3.96 -3.98 10.64
N THR A 41 -3.18 -2.97 10.26
CA THR A 41 -1.76 -3.15 9.88
C THR A 41 -0.90 -3.63 11.03
N LYS A 42 -1.18 -3.19 12.27
CA LYS A 42 -0.52 -3.74 13.46
C LYS A 42 -0.67 -5.27 13.55
N LYS A 43 -1.89 -5.79 13.39
CA LYS A 43 -2.16 -7.24 13.41
C LYS A 43 -1.43 -7.98 12.28
N GLN A 44 -1.41 -7.38 11.09
CA GLN A 44 -0.70 -7.95 9.95
C GLN A 44 0.80 -8.05 10.19
N VAL A 45 1.42 -7.02 10.79
CA VAL A 45 2.85 -7.05 11.12
C VAL A 45 3.16 -8.10 12.18
N GLU A 46 2.36 -8.19 13.24
CA GLU A 46 2.55 -9.21 14.29
C GLU A 46 2.48 -10.63 13.73
N GLN A 47 1.49 -10.93 12.89
CA GLN A 47 1.36 -12.24 12.24
C GLN A 47 2.51 -12.51 11.26
N ALA A 48 2.90 -11.52 10.48
CA ALA A 48 3.92 -11.70 9.46
C ALA A 48 5.32 -11.86 10.08
N LEU A 49 5.62 -11.19 11.19
CA LEU A 49 6.84 -11.45 11.98
C LEU A 49 6.82 -12.86 12.57
N GLN A 50 5.67 -13.34 13.06
CA GLN A 50 5.54 -14.71 13.55
C GLN A 50 5.81 -15.75 12.46
N TRP A 51 5.19 -15.60 11.29
CA TRP A 51 5.34 -16.54 10.16
C TRP A 51 6.74 -16.53 9.54
N THR A 52 7.46 -15.43 9.66
CA THR A 52 8.83 -15.29 9.11
C THR A 52 9.91 -15.50 10.16
N GLU A 53 9.55 -15.92 11.37
CA GLU A 53 10.45 -16.06 12.50
C GLU A 53 11.29 -14.78 12.73
N ASN A 54 10.65 -13.62 12.76
CA ASN A 54 11.28 -12.31 12.84
C ASN A 54 12.24 -12.03 11.67
N LEU A 55 11.79 -12.29 10.44
CA LEU A 55 12.56 -12.14 9.19
C LEU A 55 13.79 -13.06 9.05
N THR A 56 13.93 -14.10 9.88
CA THR A 56 14.99 -15.11 9.69
C THR A 56 14.57 -16.20 8.70
N ASN A 57 13.27 -16.30 8.38
CA ASN A 57 12.73 -17.25 7.40
C ASN A 57 11.86 -16.52 6.37
N ILE A 58 12.45 -16.19 5.22
CA ILE A 58 11.76 -15.65 4.04
C ILE A 58 11.91 -16.63 2.87
N SER A 59 11.77 -17.93 3.16
CA SER A 59 11.94 -18.98 2.17
C SER A 59 10.79 -19.02 1.16
N PRO A 60 10.99 -19.67 -0.01
CA PRO A 60 9.91 -19.89 -0.97
C PRO A 60 8.68 -20.56 -0.37
N GLU A 61 8.88 -21.53 0.54
CA GLU A 61 7.81 -22.26 1.22
C GLU A 61 6.99 -21.31 2.11
N THR A 62 7.65 -20.49 2.90
CA THR A 62 7.02 -19.47 3.76
C THR A 62 6.22 -18.48 2.92
N LEU A 63 6.79 -17.97 1.83
CA LEU A 63 6.11 -17.03 0.92
C LEU A 63 4.95 -17.68 0.14
N GLN A 64 5.06 -18.98 -0.18
CA GLN A 64 4.00 -19.71 -0.87
C GLN A 64 2.81 -19.98 0.06
N PHE A 65 3.08 -20.31 1.33
CA PHE A 65 2.05 -20.59 2.32
C PHE A 65 1.41 -19.31 2.89
N HIS A 66 2.19 -18.22 2.99
CA HIS A 66 1.74 -16.93 3.51
C HIS A 66 1.95 -15.77 2.51
N PRO A 67 1.38 -15.83 1.29
CA PRO A 67 1.67 -14.84 0.23
C PRO A 67 1.24 -13.41 0.59
N SER A 68 0.25 -13.25 1.46
CA SER A 68 -0.26 -11.95 1.90
C SER A 68 0.72 -11.14 2.76
N ILE A 69 1.86 -11.69 3.18
CA ILE A 69 2.86 -10.94 3.95
C ILE A 69 3.74 -10.05 3.08
N LEU A 70 3.71 -10.21 1.75
CA LEU A 70 4.60 -9.48 0.86
C LEU A 70 4.53 -7.94 1.00
N PRO A 71 3.34 -7.30 1.16
CA PRO A 71 3.27 -5.87 1.44
C PRO A 71 4.01 -5.47 2.71
N MET A 72 3.91 -6.29 3.77
CA MET A 72 4.63 -6.07 5.03
C MET A 72 6.14 -6.19 4.81
N LEU A 73 6.60 -7.25 4.13
CA LEU A 73 8.02 -7.46 3.84
C LEU A 73 8.64 -6.29 3.07
N ARG A 74 7.90 -5.64 2.17
CA ARG A 74 8.42 -4.43 1.50
C ARG A 74 8.67 -3.29 2.49
N MET A 75 7.91 -3.19 3.57
CA MET A 75 8.06 -2.13 4.59
C MET A 75 9.24 -2.38 5.56
N THR A 76 9.81 -3.59 5.56
CA THR A 76 10.99 -3.93 6.36
C THR A 76 12.30 -3.49 5.72
N THR A 77 12.26 -3.11 4.45
CA THR A 77 13.43 -2.69 3.67
C THR A 77 13.82 -1.23 3.92
N CYS A 78 15.07 -0.87 3.63
CA CYS A 78 15.58 0.50 3.72
C CYS A 78 16.11 1.01 2.35
N PRO A 79 15.45 2.00 1.71
CA PRO A 79 14.13 2.54 2.06
C PRO A 79 13.01 1.51 1.76
N PRO A 80 11.81 1.66 2.35
CA PRO A 80 10.65 0.84 1.99
C PRO A 80 10.40 0.86 0.48
N ILE A 81 10.41 -0.32 -0.15
CA ILE A 81 10.30 -0.41 -1.61
C ILE A 81 8.86 -0.49 -2.10
N ALA A 82 8.57 0.19 -3.21
CA ALA A 82 7.29 0.05 -3.91
C ALA A 82 7.15 -1.33 -4.60
N ARG A 83 5.92 -1.75 -4.89
CA ARG A 83 5.63 -3.02 -5.59
C ARG A 83 6.41 -3.16 -6.91
N ASP A 84 6.37 -2.13 -7.74
CA ASP A 84 7.03 -2.15 -9.05
C ASP A 84 8.55 -2.11 -8.93
N ARG A 85 9.06 -1.52 -7.84
CA ARG A 85 10.49 -1.53 -7.52
C ARG A 85 10.94 -2.94 -7.11
N LEU A 86 10.16 -3.66 -6.31
CA LEU A 86 10.42 -5.07 -5.98
C LEU A 86 10.47 -5.93 -7.26
N VAL A 87 9.47 -5.77 -8.14
CA VAL A 87 9.43 -6.46 -9.44
C VAL A 87 10.72 -6.24 -10.24
N GLY A 88 11.15 -4.98 -10.35
CA GLY A 88 12.37 -4.62 -11.08
C GLY A 88 13.66 -5.12 -10.43
N LEU A 89 13.80 -5.02 -9.11
CA LEU A 89 15.00 -5.45 -8.38
C LEU A 89 15.15 -6.97 -8.35
N ALA A 90 14.04 -7.69 -8.12
CA ALA A 90 14.03 -9.15 -8.05
C ALA A 90 13.97 -9.80 -9.44
N GLY A 91 13.63 -9.07 -10.51
CA GLY A 91 13.48 -9.64 -11.84
C GLY A 91 12.36 -10.68 -11.94
N VAL A 92 11.29 -10.50 -11.16
CA VAL A 92 10.16 -11.44 -11.07
C VAL A 92 8.95 -10.96 -11.85
N SER A 93 7.96 -11.83 -12.06
CA SER A 93 6.75 -11.46 -12.78
C SER A 93 5.90 -10.45 -12.00
N PRO A 94 5.44 -9.35 -12.63
CA PRO A 94 4.44 -8.46 -12.03
C PRO A 94 3.16 -9.22 -11.61
N ASN A 95 2.81 -10.27 -12.35
CA ASN A 95 1.63 -11.08 -12.05
C ASN A 95 1.79 -11.87 -10.74
N LEU A 96 2.98 -12.38 -10.43
CA LEU A 96 3.25 -13.06 -9.15
C LEU A 96 3.02 -12.10 -7.99
N VAL A 97 3.69 -10.96 -8.01
CA VAL A 97 3.60 -9.94 -6.94
C VAL A 97 2.16 -9.44 -6.81
N LYS A 98 1.45 -9.20 -7.92
CA LYS A 98 0.02 -8.84 -7.88
C LYS A 98 -0.83 -9.90 -7.19
N ASN A 99 -0.68 -11.18 -7.54
CA ASN A 99 -1.47 -12.25 -6.92
C ASN A 99 -1.19 -12.34 -5.41
N MET A 100 0.07 -12.18 -5.00
CA MET A 100 0.45 -12.24 -3.58
C MET A 100 -0.14 -11.08 -2.78
N GLU A 101 -0.04 -9.85 -3.28
CA GLU A 101 -0.48 -8.67 -2.53
C GLU A 101 -2.00 -8.40 -2.62
N ILE A 102 -2.61 -8.61 -3.78
CA ILE A 102 -4.03 -8.27 -4.02
C ILE A 102 -4.91 -9.51 -3.80
N ASP A 103 -4.58 -10.60 -4.50
CA ASP A 103 -5.41 -11.81 -4.47
C ASP A 103 -5.08 -12.72 -3.27
N LYS A 104 -4.06 -12.36 -2.49
CA LYS A 104 -3.58 -13.09 -1.29
C LYS A 104 -3.27 -14.56 -1.55
N ARG A 105 -2.74 -14.86 -2.74
CA ARG A 105 -2.40 -16.23 -3.18
C ARG A 105 -1.24 -16.23 -4.16
N VAL A 106 -0.68 -17.39 -4.46
CA VAL A 106 0.25 -17.55 -5.60
C VAL A 106 -0.54 -17.73 -6.92
N PRO A 107 0.05 -17.41 -8.09
CA PRO A 107 -0.60 -17.61 -9.38
C PRO A 107 -0.94 -19.09 -9.62
N PRO A 108 -2.18 -19.45 -10.02
CA PRO A 108 -2.63 -20.84 -10.03
C PRO A 108 -2.13 -21.61 -11.26
N LYS A 109 -1.66 -20.87 -12.29
CA LYS A 109 -1.19 -21.40 -13.57
C LYS A 109 0.33 -21.35 -13.72
N MET A 110 1.05 -20.86 -12.71
CA MET A 110 2.51 -20.80 -12.76
C MET A 110 3.08 -22.20 -12.45
N LYS A 111 4.05 -22.65 -13.25
CA LYS A 111 4.71 -23.94 -13.02
C LYS A 111 5.48 -23.90 -11.70
N GLN A 112 5.42 -24.98 -10.90
CA GLN A 112 6.04 -25.03 -9.58
C GLN A 112 7.53 -24.66 -9.56
N PRO A 113 8.39 -25.17 -10.48
CA PRO A 113 9.80 -24.79 -10.48
C PRO A 113 10.03 -23.28 -10.71
N GLU A 114 9.21 -22.67 -11.56
CA GLU A 114 9.29 -21.23 -11.84
C GLU A 114 8.76 -20.40 -10.66
N LEU A 115 7.69 -20.87 -10.01
CA LEU A 115 7.15 -20.25 -8.81
C LEU A 115 8.18 -20.22 -7.68
N ILE A 116 8.76 -21.37 -7.35
CA ILE A 116 9.78 -21.49 -6.29
C ILE A 116 10.97 -20.59 -6.60
N LYS A 117 11.44 -20.58 -7.85
CA LYS A 117 12.53 -19.70 -8.29
C LYS A 117 12.20 -18.22 -8.05
N GLN A 118 11.04 -17.75 -8.50
CA GLN A 118 10.68 -16.34 -8.33
C GLN A 118 10.42 -15.96 -6.88
N LEU A 119 9.81 -16.85 -6.08
CA LEU A 119 9.65 -16.63 -4.64
C LEU A 119 11.00 -16.52 -3.93
N LYS A 120 11.98 -17.36 -4.30
CA LYS A 120 13.35 -17.25 -3.80
C LYS A 120 13.96 -15.89 -4.14
N MET A 121 13.83 -15.44 -5.38
CA MET A 121 14.34 -14.13 -5.82
C MET A 121 13.70 -12.97 -5.04
N ILE A 122 12.42 -13.07 -4.70
CA ILE A 122 11.75 -12.10 -3.80
C ILE A 122 12.39 -12.14 -2.42
N GLY A 123 12.52 -13.33 -1.81
CA GLY A 123 13.12 -13.50 -0.49
C GLY A 123 14.54 -12.92 -0.43
N ASP A 124 15.39 -13.28 -1.40
CA ASP A 124 16.78 -12.82 -1.51
C ASP A 124 16.87 -11.28 -1.59
N ILE A 125 16.01 -10.62 -2.37
CA ILE A 125 15.99 -9.16 -2.48
C ILE A 125 15.48 -8.49 -1.21
N ILE A 126 14.43 -9.04 -0.58
CA ILE A 126 13.95 -8.50 0.69
C ILE A 126 15.07 -8.61 1.73
N GLU A 127 15.66 -9.79 1.89
CA GLU A 127 16.73 -10.05 2.85
C GLU A 127 17.93 -9.12 2.64
N LYS A 128 18.35 -8.91 1.39
CA LYS A 128 19.43 -7.98 1.04
C LYS A 128 19.12 -6.52 1.37
N MET A 129 17.85 -6.14 1.34
CA MET A 129 17.40 -4.75 1.52
C MET A 129 16.83 -4.49 2.91
N VAL A 130 16.76 -5.48 3.80
CA VAL A 130 16.26 -5.32 5.18
C VAL A 130 17.00 -4.19 5.86
N ASP A 131 16.26 -3.36 6.59
CA ASP A 131 16.78 -2.24 7.35
C ASP A 131 17.62 -2.73 8.55
N PRO A 132 18.96 -2.60 8.51
CA PRO A 132 19.83 -3.16 9.56
C PRO A 132 19.67 -2.42 10.89
N ASP A 133 19.23 -1.15 10.87
CA ASP A 133 19.00 -0.35 12.07
C ASP A 133 17.72 -0.75 12.81
N ILE A 134 16.76 -1.34 12.10
CA ILE A 134 15.50 -1.86 12.67
C ILE A 134 15.65 -3.33 13.07
N PHE A 135 16.28 -4.13 12.20
CA PHE A 135 16.39 -5.58 12.33
C PHE A 135 17.80 -6.00 12.75
N VAL A 136 18.32 -5.36 13.79
CA VAL A 136 19.70 -5.51 14.29
C VAL A 136 20.12 -6.95 14.59
N TRP A 137 19.17 -7.85 14.86
CA TRP A 137 19.45 -9.27 15.10
C TRP A 137 19.86 -10.04 13.84
N LYS A 138 19.53 -9.54 12.64
CA LYS A 138 19.91 -10.18 11.38
C LYS A 138 21.44 -10.24 11.23
N GLU A 139 22.14 -9.19 11.65
CA GLU A 139 23.62 -9.19 11.66
C GLU A 139 24.20 -10.10 12.72
N ARG A 140 23.51 -10.26 13.87
CA ARG A 140 23.93 -11.15 14.95
C ARG A 140 23.64 -12.62 14.67
N GLY A 141 22.75 -12.92 13.72
CA GLY A 141 22.30 -14.28 13.42
C GLY A 141 21.37 -14.88 14.49
N ASP A 142 20.74 -14.05 15.31
CA ASP A 142 19.73 -14.46 16.30
C ASP A 142 18.31 -14.06 15.87
N LYS A 143 17.32 -14.20 16.76
CA LYS A 143 15.89 -13.96 16.48
C LYS A 143 15.35 -12.64 17.04
N GLY A 144 16.21 -11.81 17.61
CA GLY A 144 15.84 -10.58 18.31
C GLY A 144 15.28 -10.84 19.70
N THR A 145 15.53 -9.89 20.61
CA THR A 145 14.88 -9.84 21.91
C THR A 145 13.43 -9.36 21.76
N LYS A 146 12.61 -9.56 22.80
CA LYS A 146 11.20 -9.09 22.81
C LYS A 146 11.09 -7.59 22.54
N ASP A 147 11.96 -6.79 23.14
CA ASP A 147 11.94 -5.33 23.01
C ASP A 147 12.42 -4.85 21.62
N GLU A 148 13.37 -5.55 21.01
CA GLU A 148 13.80 -5.29 19.63
C GLU A 148 12.68 -5.59 18.63
N VAL A 149 12.08 -6.78 18.74
CA VAL A 149 10.98 -7.21 17.87
C VAL A 149 9.76 -6.30 18.03
N GLN A 150 9.44 -5.89 19.26
CA GLN A 150 8.35 -4.96 19.53
C GLN A 150 8.61 -3.59 18.88
N ARG A 151 9.83 -3.04 19.01
CA ARG A 151 10.19 -1.76 18.37
C ARG A 151 10.12 -1.86 16.85
N ALA A 152 10.68 -2.91 16.26
CA ALA A 152 10.60 -3.15 14.83
C ALA A 152 9.16 -3.27 14.34
N SER A 153 8.32 -4.01 15.07
CA SER A 153 6.89 -4.16 14.76
C SER A 153 6.17 -2.81 14.71
N ILE A 154 6.42 -1.93 15.68
CA ILE A 154 5.79 -0.58 15.71
C ILE A 154 6.21 0.25 14.50
N ILE A 155 7.50 0.25 14.14
CA ILE A 155 8.01 1.04 13.01
C ILE A 155 7.44 0.52 11.68
N VAL A 156 7.47 -0.81 11.48
CA VAL A 156 6.95 -1.43 10.26
C VAL A 156 5.44 -1.27 10.16
N ALA A 157 4.71 -1.34 11.27
CA ALA A 157 3.27 -1.10 11.30
C ALA A 157 2.92 0.33 10.90
N ASP A 158 3.69 1.33 11.33
CA ASP A 158 3.46 2.72 10.91
C ASP A 158 3.76 2.92 9.41
N ARG A 159 4.86 2.34 8.91
CA ARG A 159 5.19 2.32 7.47
C ARG A 159 4.08 1.69 6.63
N LEU A 160 3.61 0.50 7.04
CA LEU A 160 2.52 -0.21 6.37
C LEU A 160 1.19 0.54 6.46
N CYS A 161 0.90 1.16 7.61
CA CYS A 161 -0.28 2.00 7.81
C CYS A 161 -0.32 3.15 6.80
N GLY A 162 0.77 3.89 6.61
CA GLY A 162 0.83 4.94 5.58
C GLY A 162 0.58 4.39 4.18
N ALA A 163 1.27 3.30 3.82
CA ALA A 163 1.13 2.67 2.51
C ALA A 163 -0.29 2.17 2.19
N VAL A 164 -1.07 1.80 3.21
CA VAL A 164 -2.46 1.35 3.08
C VAL A 164 -3.46 2.52 3.17
N ALA A 165 -3.26 3.45 4.09
CA ALA A 165 -4.18 4.55 4.36
C ALA A 165 -4.15 5.62 3.25
N ASP A 166 -2.97 5.94 2.71
CA ASP A 166 -2.84 7.03 1.73
C ASP A 166 -3.67 6.76 0.45
N PRO A 167 -3.63 5.56 -0.16
CA PRO A 167 -4.51 5.24 -1.27
C PRO A 167 -6.00 5.27 -0.91
N ILE A 168 -6.39 4.85 0.30
CA ILE A 168 -7.79 4.88 0.75
C ILE A 168 -8.29 6.32 0.78
N ILE A 169 -7.52 7.23 1.40
CA ILE A 169 -7.85 8.65 1.49
C ILE A 169 -7.90 9.27 0.09
N ARG A 170 -6.89 9.03 -0.74
CA ARG A 170 -6.85 9.57 -2.10
C ARG A 170 -8.03 9.11 -2.95
N ASN A 171 -8.33 7.81 -2.95
CA ASN A 171 -9.39 7.24 -3.79
C ASN A 171 -10.78 7.70 -3.31
N ALA A 172 -10.99 7.79 -1.99
CA ALA A 172 -12.23 8.33 -1.43
C ALA A 172 -12.45 9.80 -1.84
N GLN A 173 -11.37 10.59 -1.84
CA GLN A 173 -11.44 11.97 -2.29
C GLN A 173 -11.72 12.10 -3.79
N GLU A 174 -11.08 11.29 -4.62
CA GLU A 174 -11.32 11.28 -6.07
C GLU A 174 -12.79 10.95 -6.38
N GLN A 175 -13.33 9.91 -5.74
CA GLN A 175 -14.75 9.54 -5.87
C GLN A 175 -15.68 10.68 -5.44
N ARG A 176 -15.38 11.33 -4.31
CA ARG A 176 -16.15 12.48 -3.82
C ARG A 176 -16.12 13.66 -4.78
N GLN A 177 -14.95 13.99 -5.34
CA GLN A 177 -14.80 15.07 -6.31
C GLN A 177 -15.59 14.78 -7.59
N LEU A 178 -15.46 13.56 -8.13
CA LEU A 178 -16.21 13.14 -9.32
C LEU A 178 -17.72 13.16 -9.08
N ALA A 179 -18.17 12.74 -7.90
CA ALA A 179 -19.58 12.80 -7.52
C ALA A 179 -20.11 14.23 -7.46
N ALA A 180 -19.34 15.17 -6.88
CA ALA A 180 -19.72 16.58 -6.83
C ALA A 180 -19.80 17.21 -8.22
N ILE A 181 -18.82 16.92 -9.10
CA ILE A 181 -18.82 17.39 -10.49
C ILE A 181 -20.03 16.81 -11.24
N LYS A 182 -20.28 15.51 -11.09
CA LYS A 182 -21.42 14.83 -11.71
C LYS A 182 -22.75 15.46 -11.29
N ALA A 183 -22.98 15.65 -10.00
CA ALA A 183 -24.21 16.27 -9.51
C ALA A 183 -24.40 17.69 -10.05
N TRP A 184 -23.32 18.47 -10.14
CA TRP A 184 -23.35 19.82 -10.70
C TRP A 184 -23.72 19.85 -12.19
N LEU A 185 -23.22 18.87 -12.96
CA LEU A 185 -23.52 18.68 -14.39
C LEU A 185 -24.95 18.19 -14.61
N GLU A 186 -25.41 17.18 -13.86
CA GLU A 186 -26.76 16.62 -13.99
C GLU A 186 -27.84 17.66 -13.70
N ALA A 187 -27.62 18.52 -12.69
CA ALA A 187 -28.50 19.66 -12.40
C ALA A 187 -28.63 20.67 -13.54
N ARG A 188 -27.79 20.58 -14.57
CA ARG A 188 -27.78 21.43 -15.78
C ARG A 188 -28.17 20.67 -17.05
N GLY A 189 -28.71 19.46 -16.91
CA GLY A 189 -29.20 18.65 -18.03
C GLY A 189 -28.12 17.88 -18.77
N TYR A 190 -26.89 17.86 -18.27
CA TYR A 190 -25.85 16.98 -18.81
C TYR A 190 -26.07 15.54 -18.31
N SER A 191 -25.84 14.55 -19.17
CA SER A 191 -25.91 13.14 -18.83
C SER A 191 -24.57 12.45 -19.03
N GLY A 192 -24.27 11.48 -18.17
CA GLY A 192 -23.04 10.69 -18.28
C GLY A 192 -23.12 9.70 -19.43
N LEU A 193 -22.19 9.79 -20.37
CA LEU A 193 -22.03 8.76 -21.41
C LEU A 193 -21.28 7.56 -20.82
N ARG A 194 -21.84 6.36 -20.94
CA ARG A 194 -21.07 5.12 -20.74
C ARG A 194 -20.26 4.88 -22.01
N LEU A 195 -18.95 5.07 -21.94
CA LEU A 195 -18.05 4.57 -22.98
C LEU A 195 -18.09 3.04 -22.89
N ASN A 196 -18.80 2.40 -23.81
CA ASN A 196 -18.62 0.97 -24.07
C ASN A 196 -17.18 0.82 -24.57
N ARG A 197 -16.32 0.23 -23.73
CA ARG A 197 -14.99 -0.18 -24.17
C ARG A 197 -15.20 -1.30 -25.21
N VAL A 198 -14.87 -1.00 -26.46
CA VAL A 198 -14.70 -1.98 -27.54
C VAL A 198 -13.46 -2.83 -27.24
#